data_AF-A0A537ZVG8-F1
#
_entry.id   AF-A0A537ZVG8-F1
#
_cell.length_a   1.000
_cell.length_b   1.000
_cell.length_c   1.000
_cell.angle_alpha   90.00
_cell.angle_beta   90.00
_cell.angle_gamma   90.00
#
_symmetry.space_group_name_H-M   'P 1'
#
loop_
_entity.id
_entity.type
_entity.pdbx_description
1 polymer ?
#
loop_
_entity_poly.entity_id
_entity_poly.type
_entity_poly.pdbx_seq_one_letter_code
_entity_poly.pdbx_strand_id
1 'polypeptide(L)' 'MATLLGVVQVIISVVLIFLVLLHSGKDTGLSGAFGIGQSGSAFGGGSLVERNLDRWTVFFAILFVVNTLVLLKI' A
#
# COMPACT_ATOMS: atom_id res chain seq x y z
N MET A 1 -4.08 -19.55 21.48
CA MET A 1 -3.08 -18.50 21.20
C MET A 1 -2.88 -18.29 19.70
N ALA A 2 -2.63 -19.33 18.89
CA ALA A 2 -2.45 -19.20 17.44
C ALA A 2 -3.63 -18.56 16.67
N THR A 3 -4.87 -18.78 17.12
CA THR A 3 -6.09 -18.23 16.48
C THR A 3 -6.20 -16.72 16.60
N LEU A 4 -5.76 -16.12 17.72
CA LEU A 4 -5.78 -14.67 17.91
C LEU A 4 -4.78 -13.97 16.98
N LEU A 5 -3.57 -14.54 16.84
CA LEU A 5 -2.57 -14.01 15.90
C LEU A 5 -3.06 -14.14 14.45
N GLY A 6 -3.71 -15.25 14.10
CA GLY A 6 -4.27 -15.46 12.75
C GLY A 6 -5.37 -14.45 12.40
N VAL A 7 -6.26 -14.12 13.33
CA VAL A 7 -7.31 -13.10 13.09
C VAL A 7 -6.71 -11.70 12.92
N VAL A 8 -5.72 -11.34 13.75
CA VAL A 8 -5.01 -10.06 13.64
C VAL A 8 -4.26 -9.95 12.30
N GLN A 9 -3.61 -11.03 11.87
CA GLN A 9 -2.94 -11.14 10.58
C GLN A 9 -3.89 -10.86 9.40
N VAL A 10 -5.09 -11.46 9.40
CA VAL A 10 -6.09 -11.25 8.34
C VAL A 10 -6.53 -9.79 8.29
N ILE A 11 -6.75 -9.15 9.44
CA ILE A 11 -7.14 -7.73 9.51
C ILE A 11 -6.02 -6.84 8.95
N ILE A 12 -4.76 -7.10 9.30
CA ILE A 12 -3.61 -6.34 8.79
C ILE A 12 -3.47 -6.51 7.26
N SER A 13 -3.69 -7.72 6.72
CA SER A 13 -3.71 -7.95 5.26
C SER A 13 -4.76 -7.09 4.56
N VAL A 14 -5.98 -7.03 5.09
CA VAL A 14 -7.07 -6.25 4.48
C VAL A 14 -6.74 -4.76 4.48
N VAL A 15 -6.20 -4.24 5.59
CA VAL A 15 -5.77 -2.84 5.69
C VAL A 15 -4.64 -2.53 4.70
N LEU A 16 -3.70 -3.45 4.52
CA LEU A 16 -2.62 -3.29 3.55
C LEU A 16 -3.10 -3.30 2.10
N ILE A 17 -4.00 -4.22 1.75
CA ILE A 17 -4.60 -4.24 0.42
C ILE A 17 -5.30 -2.91 0.15
N PHE A 18 -6.04 -2.37 1.13
CA PHE A 18 -6.71 -1.08 0.99
C PHE A 18 -5.72 0.08 0.80
N LEU A 19 -4.65 0.13 1.61
CA LEU A 19 -3.58 1.14 1.50
C LEU A 19 -2.88 1.09 0.13
N VAL A 20 -2.63 -0.12 -0.39
CA VAL A 20 -2.01 -0.31 -1.71
C VAL A 20 -2.95 0.13 -2.83
N LEU A 21 -4.25 -0.20 -2.75
CA LEU A 21 -5.22 0.23 -3.77
C LEU A 21 -5.39 1.75 -3.82
N LEU A 22 -5.24 2.45 -2.69
CA LEU A 22 -5.22 3.91 -2.66
C LEU A 22 -4.03 4.51 -3.43
N HIS A 23 -2.93 3.77 -3.65
CA HIS A 23 -1.83 4.24 -4.50
C HIS A 23 -2.16 4.16 -6.01
N SER A 24 -3.03 3.23 -6.41
CA SER A 24 -3.37 2.99 -7.81
C SER A 24 -4.38 3.98 -8.41
N GLY A 25 -4.96 4.88 -7.61
CA GLY A 25 -6.02 5.80 -8.07
C GLY A 25 -5.59 6.81 -9.14
N LYS A 26 -4.29 7.08 -9.30
CA LYS A 26 -3.78 8.10 -10.24
C LYS A 26 -3.47 7.55 -11.65
N ASP A 27 -3.08 6.28 -11.76
CA ASP A 27 -2.47 5.73 -12.99
C ASP A 27 -3.31 4.60 -13.65
N THR A 28 -4.52 4.31 -13.14
CA THR A 28 -5.35 3.14 -13.55
C THR A 28 -6.28 3.38 -14.74
N GLY A 29 -6.35 4.58 -15.31
CA GLY A 29 -7.22 4.90 -16.45
C GLY A 29 -6.53 4.82 -17.82
N LEU A 30 -7.33 4.71 -18.90
CA LEU A 30 -6.87 4.85 -20.30
C LEU A 30 -5.98 6.10 -20.52
N SER A 31 -6.19 7.17 -19.74
CA SER A 31 -5.36 8.38 -19.74
C SER A 31 -3.90 8.13 -19.33
N GLY A 32 -3.66 7.22 -18.36
CA GLY A 32 -2.33 6.81 -17.93
C GLY A 32 -1.68 5.78 -18.88
N ALA A 33 -2.48 4.87 -19.43
CA ALA A 33 -2.00 3.84 -20.36
C ALA A 33 -1.64 4.36 -21.76
N PHE A 34 -2.31 5.43 -22.23
CA PHE A 34 -2.06 6.02 -23.53
C PHE A 34 -1.14 7.26 -23.48
N GLY A 35 -0.79 7.78 -22.29
CA GLY A 35 0.14 8.91 -22.16
C GLY A 35 -0.33 10.24 -22.76
N ILE A 36 -1.56 10.30 -23.30
CA ILE A 36 -2.11 11.47 -24.04
C ILE A 36 -2.40 12.66 -23.10
N GLY A 37 -2.27 12.48 -21.78
CA GLY A 37 -2.44 13.53 -20.75
C GLY A 37 -1.16 14.06 -20.12
N GLN A 38 0.03 13.59 -20.48
CA GLN A 38 1.30 14.09 -19.93
C GLN A 38 1.78 15.36 -20.66
N SER A 39 0.97 16.42 -20.65
CA SER A 39 1.41 17.75 -21.09
C SER A 39 1.73 18.70 -19.93
N GLY A 40 1.92 18.21 -18.70
CA GLY A 40 2.16 19.13 -17.57
C GLY A 40 2.68 18.61 -16.23
N SER A 41 3.22 17.39 -16.09
CA SER A 41 3.61 16.90 -14.75
C SER A 41 4.81 15.95 -14.71
N ALA A 42 5.78 16.14 -15.61
CA ALA A 42 7.08 15.45 -15.52
C ALA A 42 8.00 16.01 -14.41
N PHE A 43 7.65 17.14 -13.78
CA PHE A 43 8.45 17.76 -12.72
C PHE A 43 7.53 18.42 -11.69
N GLY A 44 7.22 17.71 -10.61
CA GLY A 44 6.49 18.29 -9.49
C GLY A 44 6.15 17.19 -8.53
N GLY A 45 6.92 17.10 -7.44
CA GLY A 45 6.89 16.00 -6.49
C GLY A 45 5.48 15.52 -6.23
N GLY A 46 5.28 14.20 -6.35
CA GLY A 46 4.04 13.52 -5.99
C GLY A 46 3.45 14.18 -4.76
N SER A 47 2.15 14.51 -4.84
CA SER A 47 1.43 15.31 -3.83
C SER A 47 1.94 14.93 -2.45
N LEU A 48 2.16 15.90 -1.54
CA LEU A 48 2.64 15.59 -0.18
C LEU A 48 1.87 14.42 0.46
N VAL A 49 0.60 14.25 0.06
CA VAL A 49 -0.26 13.10 0.34
C VAL A 49 0.31 11.75 -0.14
N GLU A 50 0.73 11.61 -1.40
CA GLU A 50 1.31 10.38 -1.97
C GLU A 50 2.56 9.94 -1.22
N ARG A 51 3.48 10.88 -0.95
CA ARG A 51 4.72 10.59 -0.21
C ARG A 51 4.45 10.16 1.24
N ASN A 52 3.40 10.71 1.86
CA ASN A 52 2.99 10.29 3.19
C ASN A 52 2.29 8.92 3.14
N LEU A 53 1.44 8.67 2.13
CA LEU A 53 0.78 7.39 1.89
C LEU A 53 1.79 6.25 1.71
N ASP A 54 2.85 6.45 0.91
CA ASP A 54 3.94 5.49 0.73
C ASP A 54 4.59 5.12 2.07
N ARG A 55 4.91 6.13 2.89
CA ARG A 55 5.56 5.93 4.19
C ARG A 55 4.67 5.13 5.16
N TRP A 56 3.36 5.37 5.15
CA TRP A 56 2.40 4.60 5.93
C TRP A 56 2.28 3.16 5.42
N THR A 57 2.19 2.95 4.10
CA THR A 57 2.12 1.60 3.50
C THR A 57 3.36 0.78 3.84
N VAL A 58 4.56 1.36 3.71
CA VAL A 58 5.81 0.69 4.04
C VAL A 58 5.86 0.31 5.52
N PHE A 59 5.42 1.20 6.41
CA PHE A 59 5.36 0.90 7.85
C PHE A 59 4.42 -0.29 8.16
N PHE A 60 3.21 -0.29 7.60
CA PHE A 60 2.27 -1.40 7.78
C PHE A 60 2.75 -2.69 7.11
N ALA A 61 3.46 -2.61 5.98
CA ALA A 61 3.97 -3.76 5.25
C ALA A 61 5.06 -4.48 6.06
N ILE A 62 5.95 -3.72 6.68
CA ILE A 62 6.97 -4.27 7.59
C ILE A 62 6.31 -4.93 8.80
N LEU A 63 5.33 -4.27 9.42
CA LEU A 63 4.57 -4.84 10.55
C LEU A 63 3.88 -6.17 10.18
N PHE A 64 3.30 -6.25 8.99
CA PHE A 64 2.68 -7.47 8.49
C PHE A 64 3.69 -8.61 8.31
N VAL A 65 4.83 -8.35 7.68
CA VAL A 65 5.87 -9.37 7.49
C VAL A 65 6.42 -9.85 8.83
N VAL A 66 6.65 -8.94 9.78
CA VAL A 66 7.08 -9.30 11.14
C VAL A 66 6.03 -10.17 11.84
N ASN A 67 4.74 -9.81 11.75
CA ASN A 67 3.66 -10.62 12.34
C ASN A 67 3.60 -12.02 11.70
N THR A 68 3.72 -12.08 10.36
CA THR A 68 3.77 -13.34 9.60
C THR A 68 4.90 -14.25 10.06
N LEU A 69 6.11 -13.70 10.25
CA LEU A 69 7.27 -14.47 10.68
C LEU A 69 7.16 -14.95 12.13
N VAL A 70 6.59 -14.14 13.02
CA VAL A 70 6.31 -14.54 14.41
C VAL A 70 5.28 -15.67 14.46
N LEU A 71 4.24 -15.57 13.63
CA LEU A 71 3.18 -16.56 13.54
C LEU A 71 3.69 -17.89 12.95
N LEU A 72 4.58 -17.84 11.96
CA LEU A 72 5.21 -19.01 11.36
C LEU A 72 6.19 -19.74 12.31
N LYS A 73 6.76 -19.01 13.27
CA LYS A 73 7.79 -19.54 14.19
C LYS A 73 7.20 -20.10 15.49
N ILE A 74 5.88 -20.02 15.67
CA ILE A 74 5.09 -20.59 16.76
C ILE A 74 4.51 -21.94 16.32
#